data_AF-A0A3C0A365-F1
#
_entry.id   AF-A0A3C0A365-F1
#
_cell.length_a   1.000
_cell.length_b   1.000
_cell.length_c   1.000
_cell.angle_alpha   90.00
_cell.angle_beta   90.00
_cell.angle_gamma   90.00
#
_symmetry.space_group_name_H-M   'P 1'
#
loop_
_entity.id
_entity.type
_entity.pdbx_description
1 polymer ?
#
loop_
_entity_poly.entity_id
_entity_poly.type
_entity_poly.pdbx_seq_one_letter_code
_entity_poly.pdbx_strand_id
1 'polypeptide(L)' 'MKLNDKVLVFFLVSVGIFSATQAKQYIASLSTKGKNTILSVAKKANSQHILLCSGVTNLSAADTGEGG' A
#
# COMPACT_ATOMS: atom_id res chain seq x y z
N MET A 1 -14.83 10.70 -4.67
CA MET A 1 -14.01 9.46 -4.54
C MET A 1 -14.96 8.27 -4.61
N LYS A 2 -14.73 7.31 -5.51
CA LYS A 2 -15.66 6.18 -5.69
C LYS A 2 -15.54 5.23 -4.49
N LEU A 3 -16.59 4.44 -4.21
CA LEU A 3 -16.60 3.48 -3.09
C LEU A 3 -15.39 2.54 -3.14
N ASN A 4 -15.04 2.06 -4.35
CA ASN A 4 -13.87 1.21 -4.57
C ASN A 4 -12.54 1.89 -4.18
N ASP A 5 -12.37 3.19 -4.43
CA ASP A 5 -11.17 3.91 -4.03
C ASP A 5 -11.03 3.98 -2.51
N LYS A 6 -12.15 4.16 -1.78
CA LYS A 6 -12.15 4.15 -0.31
C LYS A 6 -11.74 2.78 0.25
N VAL A 7 -12.27 1.70 -0.32
CA VAL A 7 -11.94 0.32 0.09
C VAL A 7 -10.45 0.04 -0.12
N LEU A 8 -9.89 0.46 -1.26
CA LEU A 8 -8.46 0.32 -1.54
C LEU A 8 -7.62 1.12 -0.56
N VAL A 9 -7.94 2.40 -0.34
CA VAL A 9 -7.21 3.23 0.64
C VAL A 9 -7.22 2.57 2.03
N PHE A 10 -8.38 2.07 2.47
CA PHE A 10 -8.48 1.41 3.76
C PHE A 10 -7.65 0.13 3.80
N PHE A 11 -7.67 -0.69 2.75
CA PHE A 11 -6.84 -1.89 2.64
C PHE A 11 -5.34 -1.56 2.76
N LEU A 12 -4.82 -0.58 2.01
CA LEU A 12 -3.40 -0.23 2.07
C LEU A 12 -2.98 0.31 3.46
N VAL A 13 -3.88 1.00 4.15
CA VAL A 13 -3.64 1.49 5.52
C VAL A 13 -3.70 0.34 6.53
N SER A 14 -4.67 -0.56 6.42
CA SER A 14 -4.83 -1.72 7.32
C SER A 14 -3.66 -2.70 7.22
N VAL A 15 -3.04 -2.82 6.04
CA VAL A 15 -1.84 -3.64 5.84
C VAL A 15 -0.57 -2.92 6.34
N GLY A 16 -0.64 -1.63 6.67
CA GLY A 16 0.48 -0.86 7.20
C GLY A 16 1.50 -0.41 6.16
N ILE A 17 1.20 -0.53 4.86
CA ILE A 17 2.13 -0.15 3.77
C ILE A 17 2.18 1.37 3.62
N PHE A 18 1.04 2.06 3.78
CA PHE A 18 0.95 3.50 3.61
C PHE A 18 0.13 4.15 4.73
N SER A 19 0.45 5.41 5.02
CA SER A 19 -0.44 6.29 5.79
C SER A 19 -1.70 6.64 4.98
N ALA A 20 -2.76 7.08 5.65
CA ALA A 20 -4.03 7.45 4.99
C ALA A 20 -3.86 8.50 3.89
N THR A 21 -2.93 9.45 4.06
CA THR A 21 -2.63 10.48 3.06
C THR A 21 -1.89 9.90 1.85
N GLN A 22 -0.85 9.09 2.10
CA GLN A 22 -0.07 8.45 1.03
C GLN A 22 -0.91 7.45 0.23
N ALA A 23 -1.76 6.67 0.90
CA ALA A 23 -2.68 5.73 0.26
C ALA A 23 -3.67 6.45 -0.66
N LYS A 24 -4.21 7.60 -0.24
CA LYS A 24 -5.10 8.42 -1.08
C LYS A 24 -4.39 8.94 -2.32
N GLN A 25 -3.17 9.45 -2.19
CA GLN A 25 -2.39 9.96 -3.32
C GLN A 25 -2.01 8.84 -4.29
N TYR A 26 -1.62 7.68 -3.78
CA TYR A 26 -1.30 6.50 -4.58
C TYR A 26 -2.51 5.99 -5.37
N ILE A 27 -3.66 5.82 -4.71
CA ILE A 27 -4.89 5.41 -5.39
C ILE A 27 -5.39 6.48 -6.38
N ALA A 28 -5.12 7.76 -6.13
CA ALA A 28 -5.44 8.83 -7.07
C ALA A 28 -4.54 8.82 -8.32
N SER A 29 -3.25 8.47 -8.18
CA SER A 29 -2.31 8.39 -9.31
C SER A 29 -2.46 7.10 -10.14
N LEU A 30 -3.07 6.06 -9.58
CA LEU A 30 -3.30 4.79 -10.25
C LEU A 30 -4.36 4.88 -11.37
N SER A 31 -4.05 4.26 -12.50
CA SER A 31 -5.01 4.00 -13.57
C SER A 31 -6.03 2.92 -13.16
N THR A 32 -7.20 2.90 -13.81
CA THR A 32 -8.30 1.96 -13.54
C THR A 32 -7.87 0.50 -13.52
N LYS A 33 -6.93 0.11 -14.40
CA LYS A 33 -6.36 -1.24 -14.44
C LYS A 33 -5.61 -1.59 -13.15
N GLY A 34 -4.80 -0.68 -12.64
CA GLY A 34 -4.04 -0.88 -11.40
C GLY A 34 -4.95 -0.95 -10.17
N LYS A 35 -6.01 -0.13 -10.12
CA LYS A 35 -7.03 -0.21 -9.06
C LYS A 35 -7.71 -1.58 -9.00
N ASN A 36 -8.04 -2.15 -10.16
CA ASN A 36 -8.63 -3.49 -10.24
C ASN A 36 -7.67 -4.58 -9.77
N THR A 37 -6.37 -4.47 -10.05
CA THR A 37 -5.37 -5.42 -9.54
C THR A 37 -5.34 -5.42 -8.01
N ILE A 38 -5.26 -4.25 -7.38
CA ILE A 38 -5.24 -4.14 -5.91
C ILE A 38 -6.57 -4.62 -5.33
N LEU A 39 -7.70 -4.35 -5.99
CA LEU A 39 -9.01 -4.82 -5.56
C LEU A 39 -9.09 -6.36 -5.58
N SER A 40 -8.54 -7.01 -6.60
CA SER A 40 -8.44 -8.47 -6.66
C SER A 40 -7.56 -9.04 -5.54
N VAL A 41 -6.43 -8.39 -5.24
CA VAL A 41 -5.57 -8.79 -4.12
C VAL A 41 -6.29 -8.62 -2.79
N ALA A 42 -6.98 -7.50 -2.57
CA ALA A 42 -7.75 -7.24 -1.36
C ALA A 42 -8.88 -8.27 -1.16
N LYS A 43 -9.59 -8.65 -2.24
CA LYS A 43 -10.60 -9.71 -2.20
C LYS A 43 -9.98 -11.07 -1.84
N LYS A 44 -8.84 -11.40 -2.43
CA LYS A 44 -8.13 -12.67 -2.17
C LYS A 44 -7.56 -12.74 -0.75
N ALA A 45 -7.09 -11.62 -0.22
CA ALA A 45 -6.62 -11.47 1.16
C ALA A 45 -7.76 -11.50 2.20
N ASN A 46 -9.01 -11.27 1.80
CA ASN A 46 -10.16 -11.47 2.67
C ASN A 46 -10.56 -12.95 2.73
N SER A 47 -10.38 -13.69 1.64
CA SER A 47 -10.67 -15.14 1.56
C SER A 47 -9.55 -16.03 2.10
N GLN A 48 -8.31 -15.55 2.15
CA GLN A 48 -7.18 -16.27 2.71
C GLN A 48 -6.48 -15.32 3.66
N HIS A 49 -6.21 -15.75 4.89
CA HIS A 49 -5.54 -14.97 5.93
C HIS A 49 -4.09 -14.62 5.49
N ILE A 50 -3.94 -13.68 4.54
CA ILE A 50 -2.66 -13.38 3.92
C ILE A 50 -1.86 -12.50 4.88
N LEU A 51 -0.90 -13.13 5.54
CA LEU A 51 0.17 -12.49 6.28
C LEU A 51 1.05 -11.73 5.27
N LEU A 52 0.76 -10.46 5.03
CA LEU A 52 1.65 -9.58 4.27
C LEU A 52 2.86 -9.28 5.16
N CYS A 53 3.99 -9.94 4.88
CA CYS A 53 5.28 -9.61 5.50
C CYS A 53 5.56 -8.13 5.28
N SER A 54 5.43 -7.33 6.34
CA SER A 54 5.82 -5.92 6.36
C SER A 54 7.34 -5.82 6.35
N GLY A 55 7.91 -5.86 5.16
CA GLY A 55 9.33 -5.58 4.92
C GLY A 55 9.48 -4.33 4.06
N VAL A 56 9.23 -3.15 4.64
CA VAL A 56 9.80 -1.90 4.12
C VAL A 56 10.92 -1.52 5.06
N THR A 57 12.12 -2.04 4.75
CA THR A 57 13.36 -1.43 5.20
C THR A 57 13.39 0.01 4.69
N ASN A 58 13.66 0.94 5.61
CA ASN A 58 13.85 2.35 5.31
C ASN A 58 14.81 2.54 4.13
N LEU A 59 14.29 2.87 2.94
CA LEU A 59 15.10 3.52 1.91
C LEU A 59 15.12 5.02 2.21
N SER A 60 15.76 5.39 3.32
CA SER A 60 16.30 6.73 3.47
C SER A 60 17.65 6.70 2.76
N ALA A 61 17.65 7.11 1.50
CA ALA A 61 18.86 7.56 0.84
C ALA A 61 19.31 8.84 1.56
N ALA A 62 20.19 8.69 2.55
CA ALA A 62 21.05 9.74 3.03
C ALA A 62 22.46 9.14 3.13
N ASP A 63 23.28 9.62 2.21
CA ASP A 63 24.73 9.53 2.19
C ASP A 63 25.38 9.87 3.55
N THR A 64 26.62 9.41 3.73
CA THR A 64 27.67 9.85 4.69
C THR A 64 28.02 8.89 5.84
N GLY A 65 29.17 8.19 5.67
CA GLY A 65 30.35 8.31 6.56
C GLY A 65 30.49 7.47 7.85
N GLU A 66 31.64 6.78 7.94
CA GLU A 66 32.42 6.35 9.15
C GLU A 66 31.71 5.38 10.14
N GLY A 67 32.27 4.24 10.57
CA GLY A 67 33.63 3.97 11.06
C GLY A 67 33.49 3.41 12.49
N GLY A 68 34.05 2.23 12.77
CA GLY A 68 34.03 1.58 14.08
C GLY A 68 34.27 0.08 14.01
#